data_AF-A0A4P2Q6Z5-F1
#
_entry.id   AF-A0A4P2Q6Z5-F1
#
_cell.length_a   1.000
_cell.length_b   1.000
_cell.length_c   1.000
_cell.angle_alpha   90.00
_cell.angle_beta   90.00
_cell.angle_gamma   90.00
#
_symmetry.space_group_name_H-M   'P 1'
#
loop_
_entity.id
_entity.type
_entity.pdbx_description
1 polymer ?
#
loop_
_entity_poly.entity_id
_entity_poly.type
_entity_poly.pdbx_seq_one_letter_code
_entity_poly.pdbx_strand_id
1 'polypeptide(L)'
;MATMTEAQKTTTEVQRKQPSAQQPAGDGGSPPESQPILRQRGEEIQPYGALTRYPLGLSDDVRAASVKALNQILCDTLALRDMYKKHHWQVSGATFYSLHELLDKHYEEQAKLVDDLAERVQTLGGVAIAMPHDVAEMTRIERPPRGREEVPVQISRLLEAHEQILIEAREAASKASECGDEGTNDLLVSGIVRVNEMHVWFLSEHLVDTPLVRAR
;
A
#
# COMPACT_ATOMS: atom_id res chain seq x y z
N MET A 1 57.41 26.21 24.99
CA MET A 1 57.77 25.99 26.41
C MET A 1 57.25 24.63 26.81
N ALA A 2 58.16 23.67 26.94
CA ALA A 2 57.92 22.34 27.45
C ALA A 2 58.07 22.34 28.97
N THR A 3 57.27 21.56 29.68
CA THR A 3 57.58 21.10 31.04
C THR A 3 57.29 19.61 31.13
N MET A 4 58.38 18.86 31.30
CA MET A 4 58.45 17.49 31.84
C MET A 4 57.87 17.48 33.28
N THR A 5 57.50 16.35 33.91
CA THR A 5 58.44 15.40 34.55
C THR A 5 57.69 14.20 35.19
N GLU A 6 58.19 12.99 34.90
CA GLU A 6 58.33 11.68 35.64
C GLU A 6 57.26 11.18 36.67
N ALA A 7 56.74 9.94 36.56
CA ALA A 7 57.27 8.60 36.95
C ALA A 7 57.20 8.34 38.50
N GLN A 8 56.74 7.22 39.09
CA GLN A 8 56.97 5.78 38.89
C GLN A 8 56.08 4.94 39.87
N LYS A 9 55.71 3.69 39.45
CA LYS A 9 55.54 2.36 40.15
C LYS A 9 55.05 2.31 41.64
N THR A 10 54.24 1.34 42.13
CA THR A 10 54.38 -0.15 42.12
C THR A 10 53.15 -0.83 42.79
N THR A 11 52.78 -2.04 42.32
CA THR A 11 52.28 -3.28 43.00
C THR A 11 51.13 -3.18 44.03
N THR A 12 50.05 -3.99 43.95
CA THR A 12 49.99 -5.33 44.59
C THR A 12 48.82 -6.16 44.02
N GLU A 13 49.15 -7.33 43.48
CA GLU A 13 48.21 -8.45 43.23
C GLU A 13 47.71 -9.04 44.55
N VAL A 14 46.42 -9.33 44.64
CA VAL A 14 45.90 -10.33 45.58
C VAL A 14 45.07 -11.33 44.79
N GLN A 15 45.66 -12.51 44.55
CA GLN A 15 44.94 -13.70 44.14
C GLN A 15 44.07 -14.19 45.30
N ARG A 16 42.78 -14.42 45.05
CA ARG A 16 41.93 -15.26 45.90
C ARG A 16 41.34 -16.38 45.06
N LYS A 17 41.64 -17.62 45.46
CA LYS A 17 41.21 -18.87 44.82
C LYS A 17 39.68 -19.02 44.82
N GLN A 18 39.20 -19.61 43.73
CA GLN A 18 37.81 -20.00 43.42
C GLN A 18 37.19 -20.97 44.45
N PRO A 19 35.85 -21.09 44.45
CA PRO A 19 35.20 -22.38 44.61
C PRO A 19 34.52 -22.81 43.30
N SER A 20 34.83 -24.03 42.89
CA SER A 20 34.04 -24.80 41.92
C SER A 20 32.65 -25.05 42.49
N ALA A 21 31.61 -24.56 41.81
CA ALA A 21 30.22 -24.93 42.07
C ALA A 21 29.55 -25.35 40.75
N GLN A 22 29.14 -26.61 40.75
CA GLN A 22 28.31 -27.36 39.81
C GLN A 22 27.49 -26.54 38.80
N GLN A 23 27.55 -26.98 37.53
CA GLN A 23 26.48 -26.77 36.56
C GLN A 23 25.16 -27.34 37.12
N PRO A 24 24.06 -26.58 37.16
CA PRO A 24 22.76 -27.21 37.15
C PRO A 24 22.42 -27.55 35.70
N ALA A 25 22.18 -28.83 35.45
CA ALA A 25 21.33 -29.23 34.34
C ALA A 25 19.92 -28.65 34.61
N GLY A 26 19.43 -27.86 33.67
CA GLY A 26 18.08 -27.31 33.66
C GLY A 26 17.81 -26.77 32.27
N ASP A 27 16.88 -27.41 31.57
CA ASP A 27 16.25 -26.92 30.35
C ASP A 27 15.54 -25.60 30.69
N GLY A 28 16.26 -24.49 30.54
CA GLY A 28 15.85 -23.17 30.96
C GLY A 28 16.07 -22.22 29.80
N GLY A 29 15.01 -21.99 29.01
CA GLY A 29 15.00 -20.97 27.98
C GLY A 29 15.57 -19.66 28.53
N SER A 30 16.52 -19.09 27.80
CA SER A 30 17.15 -17.82 28.16
C SER A 30 16.06 -16.79 28.53
N PRO A 31 16.26 -15.98 29.57
CA PRO A 31 15.27 -14.97 29.96
C PRO A 31 14.97 -14.07 28.76
N PRO A 32 13.71 -13.64 28.58
CA PRO A 32 13.34 -12.81 27.44
C PRO A 32 14.20 -11.55 27.41
N GLU A 33 14.98 -11.41 26.34
CA GLU A 33 15.81 -10.23 26.10
C GLU A 33 14.92 -9.05 25.76
N SER A 34 15.03 -7.94 26.50
CA SER A 34 14.28 -6.70 26.23
C SER A 34 14.89 -5.87 25.10
N GLN A 35 16.01 -6.33 24.53
CA GLN A 35 16.70 -5.64 23.45
C GLN A 35 16.11 -6.02 22.09
N PRO A 36 15.97 -5.08 21.15
CA PRO A 36 15.47 -5.38 19.83
C PRO A 36 16.46 -6.28 19.07
N ILE A 37 15.95 -7.36 18.47
CA ILE A 37 16.74 -8.19 17.55
C ILE A 37 16.76 -7.49 16.19
N LEU A 38 17.89 -6.85 15.86
CA LEU A 38 18.08 -6.09 14.62
C LEU A 38 18.72 -6.95 13.51
N ARG A 39 18.55 -6.52 12.25
CA ARG A 39 19.18 -7.15 11.05
C ARG A 39 18.86 -8.63 10.85
N GLN A 40 17.68 -9.05 11.28
CA GLN A 40 17.20 -10.41 11.07
C GLN A 40 17.07 -10.72 9.58
N ARG A 41 17.39 -11.96 9.20
CA ARG A 41 17.22 -12.51 7.86
C ARG A 41 16.53 -13.86 8.02
N GLY A 42 15.66 -14.21 7.08
CA GLY A 42 14.91 -15.46 7.08
C GLY A 42 14.43 -15.79 5.68
N GLU A 43 13.75 -16.92 5.56
CA GLU A 43 13.12 -17.35 4.31
C GLU A 43 11.72 -16.76 4.17
N GLU A 44 11.23 -16.70 2.94
CA GLU A 44 9.84 -16.37 2.66
C GLU A 44 8.94 -17.50 3.20
N ILE A 45 7.99 -17.14 4.06
CA ILE A 45 7.09 -18.12 4.71
C ILE A 45 5.78 -18.33 3.95
N GLN A 46 5.43 -17.40 3.05
CA GLN A 46 4.27 -17.50 2.16
C GLN A 46 4.64 -16.86 0.81
N PRO A 47 4.83 -17.66 -0.25
CA PRO A 47 5.08 -17.14 -1.59
C PRO A 47 3.92 -16.32 -2.14
N TYR A 48 4.22 -15.31 -2.96
CA TYR A 48 3.19 -14.59 -3.71
C TYR A 48 2.36 -15.55 -4.60
N GLY A 49 1.04 -15.38 -4.58
CA GLY A 49 0.10 -16.27 -5.26
C GLY A 49 -0.27 -17.55 -4.48
N ALA A 50 0.43 -17.85 -3.37
CA ALA A 50 0.02 -18.93 -2.47
C ALA A 50 -1.07 -18.46 -1.50
N LEU A 51 -1.94 -19.40 -1.10
CA LEU A 51 -2.99 -19.17 -0.10
C LEU A 51 -2.68 -19.86 1.22
N THR A 52 -2.86 -19.11 2.30
CA THR A 52 -2.98 -19.68 3.65
C THR A 52 -4.37 -20.25 3.85
N ARG A 53 -4.46 -21.38 4.56
CA ARG A 53 -5.73 -22.05 4.84
C ARG A 53 -6.46 -21.35 5.99
N TYR A 54 -7.59 -20.72 5.71
CA TYR A 54 -8.47 -20.11 6.72
C TYR A 54 -9.88 -20.72 6.72
N PRO A 55 -10.51 -20.86 7.90
CA PRO A 55 -11.85 -21.42 8.03
C PRO A 55 -12.93 -20.35 7.76
N LEU A 56 -13.01 -19.84 6.52
CA LEU A 56 -13.91 -18.74 6.14
C LEU A 56 -15.25 -19.20 5.53
N GLY A 57 -15.47 -20.51 5.40
CA GLY A 57 -16.63 -21.03 4.68
C GLY A 57 -16.58 -20.82 3.15
N LEU A 58 -15.41 -20.46 2.60
CA LEU A 58 -15.15 -20.35 1.16
C LEU A 58 -14.08 -21.36 0.72
N SER A 59 -14.24 -21.94 -0.46
CA SER A 59 -13.26 -22.88 -1.01
C SER A 59 -11.97 -22.18 -1.43
N ASP A 60 -10.86 -22.92 -1.49
CA ASP A 60 -9.56 -22.38 -1.88
C ASP A 60 -9.58 -21.80 -3.30
N ASP A 61 -10.30 -22.43 -4.23
CA ASP A 61 -10.44 -21.97 -5.61
C ASP A 61 -11.14 -20.60 -5.69
N VAL A 62 -12.23 -20.42 -4.94
CA VAL A 62 -12.96 -19.14 -4.88
C VAL A 62 -12.08 -18.05 -4.28
N ARG A 63 -11.40 -18.36 -3.17
CA ARG A 63 -10.46 -17.41 -2.54
C ARG A 63 -9.32 -17.03 -3.49
N ALA A 64 -8.76 -18.00 -4.23
CA ALA A 64 -7.67 -17.75 -5.16
C ALA A 64 -8.10 -16.84 -6.32
N ALA A 65 -9.29 -17.08 -6.87
CA ALA A 65 -9.87 -16.25 -7.92
C ALA A 65 -10.09 -14.80 -7.43
N SER A 66 -10.70 -14.63 -6.25
CA SER A 66 -10.92 -13.31 -5.64
C SER A 66 -9.61 -12.59 -5.32
N VAL A 67 -8.64 -13.26 -4.69
CA VAL A 67 -7.32 -12.68 -4.39
C VAL A 67 -6.61 -12.19 -5.65
N LYS A 68 -6.66 -12.97 -6.74
CA LYS A 68 -6.07 -12.56 -8.01
C LYS A 68 -6.71 -11.30 -8.57
N ALA A 69 -8.05 -11.23 -8.57
CA ALA A 69 -8.78 -10.07 -9.06
C ALA A 69 -8.54 -8.82 -8.20
N LEU A 70 -8.59 -8.99 -6.87
CA LEU A 70 -8.33 -7.93 -5.91
C LEU A 70 -6.92 -7.36 -6.03
N ASN A 71 -5.89 -8.20 -6.22
CA ASN A 71 -4.52 -7.72 -6.40
C ASN A 71 -4.34 -6.90 -7.69
N GLN A 72 -5.03 -7.25 -8.78
CA GLN A 72 -5.01 -6.41 -10.00
C GLN A 72 -5.63 -5.04 -9.73
N ILE A 73 -6.84 -5.01 -9.15
CA ILE A 73 -7.54 -3.77 -8.83
C ILE A 73 -6.74 -2.94 -7.82
N LEU A 74 -6.09 -3.57 -6.84
CA LEU A 74 -5.19 -2.94 -5.88
C LEU A 74 -4.02 -2.24 -6.58
N CYS A 75 -3.37 -2.91 -7.55
CA CYS A 75 -2.28 -2.31 -8.32
C CYS A 75 -2.73 -1.05 -9.08
N ASP A 76 -3.87 -1.14 -9.75
CA ASP A 76 -4.39 -0.02 -10.54
C ASP A 76 -4.86 1.14 -9.63
N THR A 77 -5.44 0.81 -8.47
CA THR A 77 -5.82 1.79 -7.44
C THR A 77 -4.58 2.47 -6.81
N LEU A 78 -3.49 1.73 -6.56
CA LEU A 78 -2.20 2.27 -6.11
C LEU A 78 -1.62 3.26 -7.13
N ALA A 79 -1.65 2.90 -8.42
CA ALA A 79 -1.19 3.77 -9.49
C ALA A 79 -2.04 5.04 -9.61
N LEU A 80 -3.37 4.92 -9.56
CA LEU A 80 -4.31 6.03 -9.57
C LEU A 80 -4.12 6.95 -8.34
N ARG A 81 -3.99 6.38 -7.14
CA ARG A 81 -3.71 7.12 -5.91
C ARG A 81 -2.46 8.00 -6.07
N ASP A 82 -1.36 7.44 -6.57
CA ASP A 82 -0.13 8.20 -6.75
C ASP A 82 -0.24 9.25 -7.87
N MET A 83 -1.03 8.96 -8.91
CA MET A 83 -1.35 9.92 -9.96
C MET A 83 -2.13 11.13 -9.44
N TYR A 84 -3.06 10.93 -8.51
CA TYR A 84 -3.73 12.03 -7.82
C TYR A 84 -2.74 12.95 -7.10
N LYS A 85 -1.76 12.40 -6.35
CA LYS A 85 -0.72 13.23 -5.69
C LYS A 85 0.19 13.94 -6.69
N LYS A 86 0.58 13.25 -7.77
CA LYS A 86 1.33 13.88 -8.86
C LYS A 86 0.59 15.11 -9.38
N HIS A 87 -0.69 14.98 -9.70
CA HIS A 87 -1.48 16.09 -10.24
C HIS A 87 -1.80 17.16 -9.19
N HIS A 88 -2.05 16.79 -7.94
CA HIS A 88 -2.19 17.73 -6.82
C HIS A 88 -0.95 18.63 -6.67
N TRP A 89 0.26 18.09 -6.81
CA TRP A 89 1.51 18.87 -6.75
C TRP A 89 1.79 19.67 -8.04
N GLN A 90 1.25 19.25 -9.18
CA GLN A 90 1.66 19.74 -10.51
C GLN A 90 0.58 20.52 -11.25
N VAL A 91 -0.65 20.57 -10.75
CA VAL A 91 -1.74 21.39 -11.31
C VAL A 91 -1.39 22.87 -11.24
N SER A 92 -1.91 23.67 -12.18
CA SER A 92 -1.63 25.10 -12.28
C SER A 92 -2.76 25.82 -13.03
N GLY A 93 -2.68 27.14 -13.18
CA GLY A 93 -3.69 27.93 -13.89
C GLY A 93 -4.73 28.57 -12.97
N ALA A 94 -5.77 29.16 -13.56
CA ALA A 94 -6.74 30.01 -12.86
C ALA A 94 -7.55 29.26 -11.77
N THR A 95 -7.68 27.94 -11.89
CA THR A 95 -8.41 27.07 -10.96
C THR A 95 -7.50 26.28 -10.01
N PHE A 96 -6.22 26.67 -9.91
CA PHE A 96 -5.17 25.95 -9.14
C PHE A 96 -5.66 25.47 -7.77
N TYR A 97 -6.13 26.38 -6.91
CA TYR A 97 -6.51 26.01 -5.54
C TYR A 97 -7.69 25.03 -5.51
N SER A 98 -8.71 25.23 -6.35
CA SER A 98 -9.87 24.35 -6.41
C SER A 98 -9.49 22.94 -6.83
N LEU A 99 -8.65 22.80 -7.86
CA LEU A 99 -8.19 21.48 -8.31
C LEU A 99 -7.21 20.87 -7.32
N HIS A 100 -6.33 21.67 -6.71
CA HIS A 100 -5.39 21.21 -5.70
C HIS A 100 -6.10 20.51 -4.52
N GLU A 101 -7.15 21.14 -3.98
CA GLU A 101 -7.96 20.58 -2.89
C GLU A 101 -8.78 19.35 -3.34
N LEU A 102 -9.40 19.41 -4.53
CA LEU A 102 -10.18 18.28 -5.05
C LEU A 102 -9.33 17.02 -5.24
N LEU A 103 -8.15 17.19 -5.85
CA LEU A 103 -7.22 16.09 -6.11
C LEU A 103 -6.70 15.46 -4.81
N ASP A 104 -6.52 16.26 -3.75
CA ASP A 104 -6.10 15.74 -2.45
C ASP A 104 -7.21 14.97 -1.74
N LYS A 105 -8.44 15.50 -1.80
CA LYS A 105 -9.62 14.79 -1.29
C LYS A 105 -9.78 13.42 -1.96
N HIS A 106 -9.66 13.36 -3.29
CA HIS A 106 -9.77 12.09 -4.01
C HIS A 106 -8.60 11.15 -3.68
N TYR A 107 -7.37 11.67 -3.52
CA TYR A 107 -6.24 10.87 -3.03
C TYR A 107 -6.55 10.19 -1.70
N GLU A 108 -7.08 10.93 -0.72
CA GLU A 108 -7.38 10.36 0.61
C GLU A 108 -8.43 9.25 0.54
N GLU A 109 -9.40 9.39 -0.35
CA GLU A 109 -10.42 8.35 -0.58
C GLU A 109 -9.81 7.13 -1.28
N GLN A 110 -8.98 7.32 -2.31
CA GLN A 110 -8.27 6.23 -2.97
C GLN A 110 -7.30 5.52 -2.02
N ALA A 111 -6.65 6.25 -1.11
CA ALA A 111 -5.77 5.67 -0.10
C ALA A 111 -6.51 4.74 0.88
N LYS A 112 -7.77 5.04 1.22
CA LYS A 112 -8.62 4.14 2.01
C LYS A 112 -9.00 2.89 1.24
N LEU A 113 -9.37 3.04 -0.04
CA LEU A 113 -9.69 1.89 -0.91
C LEU A 113 -8.50 0.94 -1.09
N VAL A 114 -7.27 1.48 -1.19
CA VAL A 114 -6.04 0.68 -1.22
C VAL A 114 -5.93 -0.22 0.02
N ASP A 115 -6.21 0.33 1.20
CA ASP A 115 -6.17 -0.41 2.46
C ASP A 115 -7.27 -1.48 2.49
N ASP A 116 -8.51 -1.12 2.17
CA ASP A 116 -9.64 -2.05 2.14
C ASP A 116 -9.39 -3.24 1.17
N LEU A 117 -8.82 -2.97 -0.01
CA LEU A 117 -8.46 -4.00 -1.00
C LEU A 117 -7.34 -4.91 -0.48
N ALA A 118 -6.27 -4.32 0.06
CA ALA A 118 -5.15 -5.08 0.59
C ALA A 118 -5.58 -5.95 1.77
N GLU A 119 -6.32 -5.40 2.73
CA GLU A 119 -6.86 -6.14 3.86
C GLU A 119 -7.82 -7.24 3.41
N ARG A 120 -8.61 -7.04 2.35
CA ARG A 120 -9.45 -8.11 1.79
C ARG A 120 -8.62 -9.25 1.21
N VAL A 121 -7.52 -8.95 0.51
CA VAL A 121 -6.58 -9.98 0.03
C VAL A 121 -6.02 -10.79 1.21
N GLN A 122 -5.57 -10.11 2.27
CA GLN A 122 -5.04 -10.77 3.47
C GLN A 122 -6.13 -11.59 4.17
N THR A 123 -7.34 -11.07 4.25
CA THR A 123 -8.51 -11.75 4.86
C THR A 123 -8.81 -13.06 4.16
N LEU A 124 -8.68 -13.13 2.84
CA LEU A 124 -8.86 -14.35 2.06
C LEU A 124 -7.67 -15.32 2.15
N GLY A 125 -6.61 -14.94 2.88
CA GLY A 125 -5.39 -15.73 3.06
C GLY A 125 -4.36 -15.55 1.94
N GLY A 126 -4.55 -14.57 1.06
CA GLY A 126 -3.58 -14.22 0.02
C GLY A 126 -2.46 -13.31 0.53
N VAL A 127 -1.60 -12.89 -0.40
CA VAL A 127 -0.56 -11.88 -0.19
C VAL A 127 -0.87 -10.67 -1.06
N ALA A 128 -1.10 -9.52 -0.43
CA ALA A 128 -1.37 -8.26 -1.11
C ALA A 128 -0.10 -7.68 -1.74
N ILE A 129 -0.22 -7.11 -2.93
CA ILE A 129 0.86 -6.32 -3.54
C ILE A 129 1.02 -5.01 -2.78
N ALA A 130 2.26 -4.63 -2.51
CA ALA A 130 2.56 -3.43 -1.72
C ALA A 130 3.65 -2.56 -2.34
N MET A 131 4.68 -3.14 -2.95
CA MET A 131 5.87 -2.38 -3.32
C MET A 131 5.73 -1.72 -4.71
N PRO A 132 6.21 -0.48 -4.90
CA PRO A 132 6.01 0.25 -6.17
C PRO A 132 6.63 -0.40 -7.41
N HIS A 133 7.64 -1.26 -7.26
CA HIS A 133 8.21 -1.99 -8.40
C HIS A 133 7.25 -3.04 -8.92
N ASP A 134 6.64 -3.82 -8.03
CA ASP A 134 5.61 -4.81 -8.38
C ASP A 134 4.40 -4.11 -9.00
N VAL A 135 3.96 -2.99 -8.42
CA VAL A 135 2.86 -2.18 -8.96
C VAL A 135 3.19 -1.73 -10.39
N ALA A 136 4.41 -1.25 -10.65
CA ALA A 136 4.82 -0.80 -11.97
C ALA A 136 4.89 -1.95 -13.01
N GLU A 137 5.12 -3.18 -12.58
CA GLU A 137 5.13 -4.37 -13.44
C GLU A 137 3.72 -4.87 -13.77
N MET A 138 2.75 -4.64 -12.86
CA MET A 138 1.43 -5.27 -12.93
C MET A 138 0.28 -4.32 -13.28
N THR A 139 0.43 -3.03 -13.03
CA THR A 139 -0.63 -2.06 -13.31
C THR A 139 -0.92 -1.97 -14.81
N ARG A 140 -2.19 -1.82 -15.15
CA ARG A 140 -2.69 -1.54 -16.49
C ARG A 140 -2.84 -0.04 -16.75
N ILE A 141 -2.63 0.79 -15.73
CA ILE A 141 -2.70 2.24 -15.86
C ILE A 141 -1.45 2.75 -16.57
N GLU A 142 -1.64 3.53 -17.63
CA GLU A 142 -0.52 4.08 -18.38
C GLU A 142 0.33 5.01 -17.49
N ARG A 143 1.65 4.82 -17.54
CA ARG A 143 2.59 5.67 -16.82
C ARG A 143 2.56 7.10 -17.38
N PRO A 144 2.24 8.13 -16.57
CA PRO A 144 2.32 9.51 -17.02
C PRO A 144 3.80 9.95 -17.18
N PRO A 145 4.08 10.97 -18.00
CA PRO A 145 5.42 11.52 -18.13
C PRO A 145 5.95 12.03 -16.79
N ARG A 146 7.29 12.00 -16.65
CA ARG A 146 7.96 12.54 -15.45
C ARG A 146 7.71 14.04 -15.26
N GLY A 147 7.60 14.77 -16.36
CA GLY A 147 7.32 16.20 -16.38
C GLY A 147 5.89 16.55 -15.96
N ARG A 148 5.56 17.84 -16.10
CA ARG A 148 4.22 18.38 -15.89
C ARG A 148 3.46 18.41 -17.22
N GLU A 149 2.19 17.97 -17.19
CA GLU A 149 1.27 18.00 -18.33
C GLU A 149 0.28 19.16 -18.22
N GLU A 150 -0.43 19.44 -19.31
CA GLU A 150 -1.53 20.40 -19.31
C GLU A 150 -2.68 19.91 -18.42
N VAL A 151 -3.40 20.83 -17.77
CA VAL A 151 -4.46 20.48 -16.81
C VAL A 151 -5.55 19.58 -17.42
N PRO A 152 -6.07 19.83 -18.63
CA PRO A 152 -7.04 18.92 -19.23
C PRO A 152 -6.50 17.50 -19.41
N VAL A 153 -5.23 17.35 -19.80
CA VAL A 153 -4.57 16.04 -19.95
C VAL A 153 -4.44 15.32 -18.62
N GLN A 154 -4.07 16.04 -17.55
CA GLN A 154 -4.01 15.46 -16.20
C GLN A 154 -5.37 14.89 -15.77
N ILE A 155 -6.47 15.63 -16.03
CA ILE A 155 -7.82 15.18 -15.69
C ILE A 155 -8.25 13.99 -16.57
N SER A 156 -7.98 14.03 -17.87
CA SER A 156 -8.28 12.93 -18.79
C SER A 156 -7.58 11.62 -18.38
N ARG A 157 -6.31 11.67 -17.97
CA ARG A 157 -5.60 10.48 -17.47
C ARG A 157 -6.24 9.87 -16.23
N LEU A 158 -6.71 10.70 -15.30
CA LEU A 158 -7.44 10.22 -14.12
C LEU A 158 -8.74 9.52 -14.54
N LEU A 159 -9.48 10.10 -15.50
CA LEU A 159 -10.71 9.51 -16.02
C LEU A 159 -10.47 8.16 -16.72
N GLU A 160 -9.44 8.06 -17.55
CA GLU A 160 -9.03 6.80 -18.22
C GLU A 160 -8.67 5.72 -17.18
N ALA A 161 -7.94 6.09 -16.13
CA ALA A 161 -7.60 5.16 -15.05
C ALA A 161 -8.83 4.72 -14.25
N HIS A 162 -9.75 5.64 -13.95
CA HIS A 162 -11.02 5.30 -13.32
C HIS A 162 -11.85 4.34 -14.17
N GLU A 163 -11.96 4.58 -15.48
CA GLU A 163 -12.70 3.70 -16.38
C GLU A 163 -12.13 2.28 -16.37
N GLN A 164 -10.81 2.14 -16.46
CA GLN A 164 -10.14 0.84 -16.38
C GLN A 164 -10.48 0.10 -15.07
N ILE A 165 -10.38 0.78 -13.92
CA ILE A 165 -10.69 0.20 -12.61
C ILE A 165 -12.17 -0.18 -12.52
N LEU A 166 -13.08 0.66 -13.02
CA LEU A 166 -14.52 0.41 -12.99
C LEU A 166 -14.92 -0.81 -13.82
N ILE A 167 -14.32 -1.00 -14.99
CA ILE A 167 -14.56 -2.19 -15.83
C ILE A 167 -14.17 -3.45 -15.06
N GLU A 168 -12.96 -3.46 -14.48
CA GLU A 168 -12.44 -4.62 -13.76
C GLU A 168 -13.19 -4.91 -12.47
N ALA A 169 -13.53 -3.88 -11.70
CA ALA A 169 -14.28 -4.02 -10.46
C ALA A 169 -15.65 -4.65 -10.69
N ARG A 170 -16.36 -4.28 -11.77
CA ARG A 170 -17.66 -4.87 -12.11
C ARG A 170 -17.54 -6.34 -12.51
N GLU A 171 -16.55 -6.67 -13.34
CA GLU A 171 -16.30 -8.04 -13.75
C GLU A 171 -15.94 -8.92 -12.53
N ALA A 172 -15.05 -8.42 -11.67
CA ALA A 172 -14.64 -9.11 -10.45
C ALA A 172 -15.79 -9.26 -9.45
N ALA A 173 -16.62 -8.22 -9.28
CA ALA A 173 -17.79 -8.26 -8.41
C ALA A 173 -18.82 -9.32 -8.85
N SER A 174 -19.13 -9.39 -10.15
CA SER A 174 -20.05 -10.40 -10.70
C SER A 174 -19.53 -11.80 -10.40
N LYS A 175 -18.26 -12.08 -10.72
CA LYS A 175 -17.63 -13.38 -10.48
C LYS A 175 -17.58 -13.74 -9.00
N ALA A 176 -17.28 -12.79 -8.13
CA ALA A 176 -17.25 -13.00 -6.69
C ALA A 176 -18.63 -13.44 -6.17
N SER A 177 -19.71 -12.77 -6.58
CA SER A 177 -21.07 -13.15 -6.19
C SER A 177 -21.50 -14.50 -6.77
N GLU A 178 -21.23 -14.76 -8.05
CA GLU A 178 -21.51 -16.06 -8.69
C GLU A 178 -20.85 -17.24 -7.96
N CYS A 179 -19.69 -16.99 -7.33
CA CYS A 179 -18.92 -17.97 -6.58
C CYS A 179 -19.20 -17.95 -5.06
N GLY A 180 -20.11 -17.10 -4.59
CA GLY A 180 -20.52 -16.99 -3.18
C GLY A 180 -19.58 -16.18 -2.28
N ASP A 181 -18.61 -15.44 -2.84
CA ASP A 181 -17.76 -14.50 -2.11
C ASP A 181 -18.42 -13.11 -2.00
N GLU A 182 -19.53 -13.06 -1.27
CA GLU A 182 -20.34 -11.86 -1.11
C GLU A 182 -19.60 -10.70 -0.41
N GLY A 183 -18.63 -11.01 0.46
CA GLY A 183 -17.81 -9.96 1.10
C GLY A 183 -16.88 -9.24 0.12
N THR A 184 -16.35 -9.96 -0.88
CA THR A 184 -15.56 -9.33 -1.95
C THR A 184 -16.48 -8.61 -2.93
N ASN A 185 -17.64 -9.17 -3.27
CA ASN A 185 -18.63 -8.47 -4.08
C ASN A 185 -19.03 -7.12 -3.45
N ASP A 186 -19.41 -7.13 -2.17
CA ASP A 186 -19.83 -5.92 -1.47
C ASP A 186 -18.72 -4.86 -1.47
N LEU A 187 -17.47 -5.22 -1.12
CA LEU A 187 -16.34 -4.28 -1.16
C LEU A 187 -16.16 -3.66 -2.56
N LEU A 188 -16.19 -4.49 -3.60
CA LEU A 188 -15.99 -4.03 -4.98
C LEU A 188 -17.14 -3.10 -5.43
N VAL A 189 -18.38 -3.38 -5.06
CA VAL A 189 -19.52 -2.56 -5.46
C VAL A 189 -19.67 -1.32 -4.58
N SER A 190 -19.75 -1.52 -3.26
CA SER A 190 -20.07 -0.47 -2.29
C SER A 190 -18.89 0.48 -2.07
N GLY A 191 -17.66 -0.03 -2.10
CA GLY A 191 -16.42 0.72 -1.98
C GLY A 191 -15.89 1.17 -3.34
N ILE A 192 -15.39 0.24 -4.15
CA ILE A 192 -14.63 0.58 -5.36
C ILE A 192 -15.50 1.27 -6.41
N VAL A 193 -16.59 0.64 -6.85
CA VAL A 193 -17.42 1.17 -7.94
C VAL A 193 -18.00 2.53 -7.58
N ARG A 194 -18.68 2.65 -6.44
CA ARG A 194 -19.38 3.90 -6.08
C ARG A 194 -18.46 5.09 -5.87
N VAL A 195 -17.29 4.89 -5.25
CA VAL A 195 -16.32 5.99 -5.04
C VAL A 195 -15.72 6.42 -6.37
N ASN A 196 -15.33 5.48 -7.23
CA ASN A 196 -14.76 5.81 -8.53
C ASN A 196 -15.79 6.47 -9.47
N GLU A 197 -17.06 6.04 -9.46
CA GLU A 197 -18.14 6.73 -10.20
C GLU A 197 -18.32 8.18 -9.76
N MET A 198 -18.27 8.44 -8.46
CA MET A 198 -18.34 9.80 -7.93
C MET A 198 -17.13 10.63 -8.38
N HIS A 199 -15.93 10.07 -8.33
CA HIS A 199 -14.71 10.76 -8.77
C HIS A 199 -14.78 11.10 -10.26
N VAL A 200 -15.25 10.16 -11.10
CA VAL A 200 -15.47 10.37 -12.53
C VAL A 200 -16.42 11.54 -12.77
N TRP A 201 -17.54 11.62 -12.06
CA TRP A 201 -18.47 12.75 -12.19
C TRP A 201 -17.77 14.09 -11.89
N PHE A 202 -17.14 14.22 -10.72
CA PHE A 202 -16.50 15.47 -10.31
C PHE A 202 -15.39 15.91 -11.28
N LEU A 203 -14.57 14.98 -11.74
CA LEU A 203 -13.50 15.25 -12.70
C LEU A 203 -14.06 15.64 -14.09
N SER A 204 -15.10 14.94 -14.56
CA SER A 204 -15.68 15.18 -15.89
C SER A 204 -16.23 16.61 -16.02
N GLU A 205 -16.86 17.14 -14.98
CA GLU A 205 -17.40 18.51 -14.98
C GLU A 205 -16.31 19.59 -15.18
N HIS A 206 -15.05 19.30 -14.81
CA HIS A 206 -13.94 20.23 -15.05
C HIS A 206 -13.46 20.28 -16.51
N LEU A 207 -13.87 19.32 -17.36
CA LEU A 207 -13.53 19.28 -18.78
C LEU A 207 -14.63 19.83 -19.70
N VAL A 208 -15.77 20.26 -19.14
CA VAL A 208 -16.86 20.84 -19.92
C VAL A 208 -16.46 22.24 -20.39
N ASP A 209 -16.29 22.40 -21.71
CA ASP A 209 -16.08 23.71 -22.33
C ASP A 209 -17.41 24.47 -22.39
N THR A 210 -17.61 25.40 -21.46
CA THR A 210 -18.85 26.16 -21.30
C THR A 210 -18.56 27.60 -20.88
N PRO A 211 -19.39 28.59 -21.28
CA PRO A 211 -19.19 29.97 -20.85
C PRO A 211 -19.22 30.12 -19.33
N LEU A 212 -18.13 30.63 -18.74
CA LEU A 212 -18.05 30.95 -17.31
C LEU A 212 -18.72 32.27 -16.94
N VAL A 213 -18.95 33.12 -17.94
CA VAL A 213 -19.57 34.44 -17.81
C VAL A 213 -20.63 34.64 -18.88
N ARG A 214 -21.43 35.69 -18.70
CA ARG A 214 -22.63 35.94 -19.49
C ARG A 214 -22.38 35.99 -20.99
N ALA A 215 -23.24 35.29 -21.72
CA ALA A 215 -23.84 35.87 -22.91
C ALA A 215 -25.03 36.74 -22.46
N ARG A 216 -25.26 37.85 -23.18
CA ARG A 216 -26.24 38.89 -22.82
C ARG A 216 -27.66 38.38 -22.63
#